data_AF-A0A4R8D8J6-F1
#
_entry.id   AF-A0A4R8D8J6-F1
#
_cell.length_a   1.000
_cell.length_b   1.000
_cell.length_c   1.000
_cell.angle_alpha   90.00
_cell.angle_beta   90.00
_cell.angle_gamma   90.00
#
_symmetry.space_group_name_H-M   'P 1'
#
loop_
_entity.id
_entity.type
_entity.pdbx_description
1 polymer ?
#
loop_
_entity_poly.entity_id
_entity_poly.type
_entity_poly.pdbx_seq_one_letter_code
_entity_poly.pdbx_strand_id
1 'polypeptide(L)'
;MDMSDSAYSVLLGSLGLIIAASELAQQPREVVQVAVLITAGLVIVAFYLLACVIWPYANCTRCAGDGKSRSLSGKKFRNCPRCKGTGRRRRIGRRLLDRRNNHRNR
;
A
#
# COMPACT_ATOMS: atom_id res chain seq x y z
N MET A 1 28.33 18.95 -47.41
CA MET A 1 28.04 19.49 -46.06
C MET A 1 26.99 20.54 -46.27
N ASP A 2 25.78 20.04 -46.43
CA ASP A 2 24.73 20.72 -47.16
C ASP A 2 23.90 21.52 -46.16
N MET A 3 23.85 22.83 -46.38
CA MET A 3 23.10 23.82 -45.58
C MET A 3 21.63 23.40 -45.35
N SER A 4 21.10 22.53 -46.20
CA SER A 4 19.78 21.93 -46.11
C SER A 4 19.62 20.98 -44.91
N ASP A 5 20.62 20.16 -44.57
CA ASP A 5 20.53 19.21 -43.44
C ASP A 5 20.43 19.94 -42.09
N SER A 6 21.11 21.07 -41.97
CA SER A 6 21.04 21.95 -40.80
C SER A 6 19.64 22.55 -40.66
N ALA A 7 19.06 23.04 -41.76
CA ALA A 7 17.71 23.58 -41.77
C ALA A 7 16.65 22.52 -41.40
N TYR A 8 16.76 21.29 -41.92
CA TYR A 8 15.85 20.20 -41.55
C TYR A 8 15.98 19.79 -40.08
N SER A 9 17.19 19.77 -39.50
CA SER A 9 17.38 19.48 -38.07
C SER A 9 16.77 20.55 -37.15
N VAL A 10 16.90 21.83 -37.52
CA VAL A 10 16.30 22.96 -36.78
C VAL A 10 14.78 22.93 -36.90
N LEU A 11 14.26 22.64 -38.10
CA LEU A 11 12.83 22.51 -38.33
C LEU A 11 12.23 21.33 -37.56
N LEU A 12 12.85 20.13 -37.60
CA LEU A 12 12.40 18.96 -36.83
C LEU A 12 12.48 19.21 -35.32
N GLY A 13 13.54 19.85 -34.84
CA GLY A 13 13.68 20.22 -33.42
C GLY A 13 12.63 21.22 -32.95
N SER A 14 12.34 22.24 -33.77
CA SER A 14 11.29 23.22 -33.48
C SER A 14 9.88 22.59 -33.50
N LEU A 15 9.62 21.68 -34.44
CA LEU A 15 8.37 20.94 -34.52
C LEU A 15 8.19 20.03 -33.29
N GLY A 16 9.24 19.34 -32.85
CA GLY A 16 9.22 18.50 -31.65
C GLY A 16 8.99 19.30 -30.36
N LEU A 17 9.59 20.49 -30.24
CA LEU A 17 9.36 21.40 -29.11
C LEU A 17 7.91 21.92 -29.08
N ILE A 18 7.35 22.23 -30.26
CA ILE A 18 5.95 22.68 -30.39
C ILE A 18 4.98 21.54 -30.04
N ILE A 19 5.25 20.30 -30.50
CA ILE A 19 4.43 19.13 -30.16
C ILE A 19 4.47 18.87 -28.64
N ALA A 20 5.65 18.86 -28.01
CA ALA A 20 5.80 18.69 -26.57
C ALA A 20 5.11 19.80 -25.73
N ALA A 21 5.20 21.06 -26.18
CA ALA A 21 4.51 22.17 -25.54
C ALA A 21 2.98 22.08 -25.69
N SER A 22 2.51 21.58 -26.83
CA SER A 22 1.08 21.39 -27.08
C SER A 22 0.46 20.29 -26.22
N GLU A 23 1.22 19.26 -25.83
CA GLU A 23 0.77 18.18 -24.93
C GLU A 23 0.53 18.68 -23.49
N LEU A 24 1.30 19.68 -23.05
CA LEU A 24 1.09 20.36 -21.76
C LEU A 24 -0.14 21.28 -21.81
N ALA A 25 -0.39 21.92 -22.96
CA ALA A 25 -1.56 22.78 -23.17
C ALA A 25 -2.86 21.98 -23.35
N GLN A 26 -2.74 20.74 -23.86
CA GLN A 26 -3.84 19.80 -24.07
C GLN A 26 -4.12 18.93 -22.84
N GLN A 27 -3.95 19.44 -21.62
CA GLN A 27 -4.49 18.81 -20.41
C GLN A 27 -6.00 19.12 -20.35
N PRO A 28 -6.91 18.25 -20.81
CA PRO A 28 -8.32 18.42 -20.47
C PRO A 28 -8.41 18.32 -18.94
N ARG A 29 -8.99 19.33 -18.30
CA ARG A 29 -9.35 19.33 -16.87
C ARG A 29 -9.87 17.99 -16.33
N GLU A 30 -10.56 17.22 -17.18
CA GLU A 30 -11.03 15.86 -16.93
C GLU A 30 -9.90 14.84 -16.66
N VAL A 31 -8.79 14.84 -17.44
CA VAL A 31 -7.67 13.90 -17.19
C VAL A 31 -6.89 14.26 -15.95
N VAL A 32 -6.74 15.55 -15.63
CA VAL A 32 -6.15 16.00 -14.37
C VAL A 32 -6.99 15.48 -13.20
N GLN A 33 -8.31 15.64 -13.27
CA GLN A 33 -9.22 15.16 -12.23
C GLN A 33 -9.13 13.64 -12.05
N VAL A 34 -9.20 12.87 -13.13
CA VAL A 34 -9.10 11.40 -13.07
C VAL A 34 -7.73 10.96 -12.54
N ALA A 35 -6.63 11.57 -13.01
CA ALA A 35 -5.29 11.26 -12.54
C ALA A 35 -5.11 11.57 -11.04
N VAL A 36 -5.65 12.69 -10.56
CA VAL A 36 -5.64 13.05 -9.13
C VAL A 36 -6.44 12.04 -8.32
N LEU A 37 -7.63 11.64 -8.77
CA LEU A 37 -8.46 10.65 -8.07
C LEU A 37 -7.77 9.28 -8.00
N ILE A 38 -7.17 8.81 -9.09
CA ILE A 38 -6.43 7.54 -9.13
C ILE A 38 -5.23 7.61 -8.18
N THR A 39 -4.45 8.69 -8.24
CA THR A 39 -3.27 8.86 -7.39
C THR A 39 -3.65 8.93 -5.92
N ALA A 40 -4.68 9.69 -5.57
CA ALA A 40 -5.22 9.76 -4.21
C ALA A 40 -5.71 8.39 -3.72
N GLY A 41 -6.43 7.64 -4.56
CA GLY A 41 -6.87 6.28 -4.25
C GLY A 41 -5.71 5.33 -3.97
N LEU A 42 -4.67 5.36 -4.81
CA LEU A 42 -3.45 4.56 -4.61
C LEU A 42 -2.74 4.92 -3.31
N VAL A 43 -2.63 6.21 -2.99
CA VAL A 43 -2.02 6.69 -1.75
C VAL A 43 -2.80 6.17 -0.53
N ILE A 44 -4.13 6.26 -0.54
CA ILE A 44 -4.98 5.74 0.54
C ILE A 44 -4.79 4.23 0.72
N VAL A 45 -4.79 3.47 -0.37
CA VAL A 45 -4.57 2.01 -0.33
C VAL A 45 -3.17 1.68 0.21
N ALA A 46 -2.14 2.40 -0.23
CA ALA A 46 -0.78 2.22 0.26
C ALA A 46 -0.67 2.49 1.77
N PHE A 47 -1.26 3.59 2.26
CA PHE A 47 -1.30 3.89 3.70
C PHE A 47 -2.08 2.85 4.49
N TYR A 48 -3.20 2.33 3.94
CA TYR A 48 -3.97 1.28 4.58
C TYR A 48 -3.17 -0.03 4.70
N LEU A 49 -2.43 -0.40 3.65
CA LEU A 49 -1.55 -1.56 3.66
C LEU A 49 -0.40 -1.37 4.66
N LEU A 50 0.24 -0.19 4.67
CA LEU A 50 1.27 0.17 5.65
C LEU A 50 0.74 0.08 7.08
N ALA A 51 -0.43 0.64 7.36
CA ALA A 51 -1.07 0.54 8.67
C ALA A 51 -1.32 -0.93 9.07
N CYS A 52 -1.75 -1.75 8.11
CA CYS A 52 -1.95 -3.19 8.32
C CYS A 52 -0.63 -3.95 8.56
N VAL A 53 0.51 -3.46 8.05
CA VAL A 53 1.85 -4.03 8.26
C VAL A 53 2.47 -3.57 9.57
N ILE A 54 2.33 -2.29 9.94
CA ILE A 54 2.86 -1.71 11.19
C ILE A 54 2.06 -2.24 12.40
N TRP A 55 0.74 -2.42 12.27
CA TRP A 55 -0.12 -3.02 13.29
C TRP A 55 -0.69 -4.39 12.86
N PRO A 56 0.17 -5.42 12.70
CA PRO A 56 -0.25 -6.73 12.19
C PRO A 56 -1.04 -7.53 13.23
N TYR A 57 -0.98 -7.13 14.50
CA TYR A 57 -1.62 -7.77 15.63
C TYR A 57 -2.66 -6.83 16.24
N ALA A 58 -3.91 -7.28 16.31
CA ALA A 58 -4.92 -6.63 17.13
C ALA A 58 -4.91 -7.23 18.54
N ASN A 59 -5.31 -6.47 19.56
CA ASN A 59 -5.54 -7.03 20.88
C ASN A 59 -6.63 -8.10 20.80
N CYS A 60 -6.43 -9.20 21.52
CA CYS A 60 -7.46 -10.21 21.61
C CYS A 60 -8.65 -9.65 22.40
N THR A 61 -9.82 -9.53 21.78
CA THR A 61 -11.01 -8.93 22.42
C THR A 61 -11.50 -9.67 23.66
N ARG A 62 -11.06 -10.91 23.90
CA ARG A 62 -11.47 -11.70 25.06
C ARG A 62 -10.58 -11.50 26.29
N CYS A 63 -9.31 -11.14 26.10
CA CYS A 63 -8.38 -10.85 27.21
C CYS A 63 -7.85 -9.42 27.16
N ALA A 64 -8.41 -8.56 26.31
CA ALA A 64 -8.00 -7.17 26.07
C ALA A 64 -6.51 -6.95 25.73
N GLY A 65 -5.73 -8.00 25.47
CA GLY A 65 -4.27 -7.90 25.26
C GLY A 65 -3.43 -8.61 26.32
N ASP A 66 -4.02 -8.98 27.46
CA ASP A 66 -3.30 -9.53 28.63
C ASP A 66 -2.86 -11.00 28.44
N GLY A 67 -3.44 -11.71 27.46
CA GLY A 67 -3.13 -13.11 27.18
C GLY A 67 -3.67 -14.09 28.22
N LYS A 68 -4.20 -13.60 29.33
CA LYS A 68 -4.69 -14.37 30.47
C LYS A 68 -6.22 -14.25 30.58
N SER A 69 -6.85 -15.32 31.05
CA SER A 69 -8.26 -15.34 31.43
C SER A 69 -8.32 -15.64 32.93
N ARG A 70 -9.00 -14.77 33.69
CA ARG A 70 -9.26 -15.05 35.11
C ARG A 70 -10.32 -16.15 35.22
N SER A 71 -10.11 -17.08 36.15
CA SER A 71 -11.17 -17.98 36.62
C SER A 71 -12.21 -17.19 37.42
N LEU A 72 -13.48 -17.63 37.44
CA LEU A 72 -14.53 -17.01 38.26
C LEU A 72 -14.15 -16.94 39.76
N SER A 73 -13.32 -17.87 40.23
CA SER A 73 -12.82 -17.88 41.61
C SER A 73 -11.67 -16.89 41.86
N GLY A 74 -11.10 -16.26 40.82
CA GLY A 74 -10.01 -15.28 40.93
C GLY A 74 -8.64 -15.85 41.35
N LYS A 75 -8.60 -17.03 41.96
CA LYS A 75 -7.39 -17.67 42.52
C LYS A 75 -6.47 -18.33 41.50
N LYS A 76 -6.93 -18.54 40.26
CA LYS A 76 -6.14 -19.17 39.18
C LYS A 76 -6.25 -18.39 37.88
N PHE A 77 -5.11 -18.16 37.24
CA PHE A 77 -5.02 -17.65 35.88
C PHE A 77 -4.91 -18.82 34.92
N ARG A 78 -5.69 -18.80 33.84
CA ARG A 78 -5.52 -19.70 32.70
C ARG A 78 -5.11 -18.90 31.48
N ASN A 79 -4.39 -19.51 30.56
CA ASN A 79 -4.14 -18.90 29.26
C ASN A 79 -5.47 -18.64 28.56
N CYS A 80 -5.61 -17.49 27.91
CA CYS A 80 -6.82 -17.19 27.16
C CYS A 80 -6.99 -18.24 26.04
N PRO A 81 -8.12 -18.97 25.98
CA PRO A 81 -8.30 -20.06 25.01
C PRO A 81 -8.32 -19.56 23.56
N ARG A 82 -8.63 -18.27 23.35
CA ARG A 82 -8.77 -17.67 22.02
C ARG A 82 -7.44 -17.25 21.39
N CYS A 83 -6.51 -16.72 22.19
CA CYS A 83 -5.18 -16.30 21.72
C CYS A 83 -4.07 -17.26 22.18
N LYS A 84 -4.40 -18.33 22.90
CA LYS A 84 -3.47 -19.33 23.46
C LYS A 84 -2.33 -18.69 24.28
N GLY A 85 -2.63 -17.65 25.05
CA GLY A 85 -1.62 -16.96 25.88
C GLY A 85 -0.88 -15.80 25.20
N THR A 86 -1.03 -15.60 23.89
CA THR A 86 -0.26 -14.57 23.16
C THR A 86 -0.77 -13.14 23.33
N GLY A 87 -1.98 -12.95 23.88
CA GLY A 87 -2.64 -11.63 24.02
C GLY A 87 -3.06 -10.98 22.69
N ARG A 88 -2.66 -11.54 21.55
CA ARG A 88 -2.72 -10.92 20.23
C ARG A 88 -3.54 -11.77 19.25
N ARG A 89 -4.30 -11.12 18.36
CA ARG A 89 -5.02 -11.73 17.23
C ARG A 89 -4.31 -11.33 15.94
N ARG A 90 -3.92 -12.31 15.11
CA ARG A 90 -3.33 -12.04 13.78
C ARG A 90 -4.39 -11.40 12.86
N ARG A 91 -4.15 -10.16 12.42
CA ARG A 91 -4.95 -9.52 11.34
C ARG A 91 -4.64 -10.18 9.99
N ILE A 92 -5.55 -10.02 9.03
CA ILE A 92 -5.52 -10.72 7.72
C ILE A 92 -4.19 -10.49 6.98
N GLY A 93 -3.61 -9.29 7.07
CA GLY A 93 -2.34 -8.96 6.41
C GLY A 93 -1.18 -9.91 6.77
N ARG A 94 -1.08 -10.35 8.03
CA ARG A 94 -0.04 -11.33 8.44
C ARG A 94 -0.35 -12.75 7.95
N ARG A 95 -1.62 -13.11 7.75
CA ARG A 95 -2.00 -14.43 7.22
C ARG A 95 -1.54 -14.63 5.78
N LEU A 96 -1.56 -13.58 4.97
CA LEU A 96 -1.08 -13.62 3.59
C LEU A 96 0.45 -13.76 3.53
N LEU A 97 1.17 -13.07 4.42
CA LEU A 97 2.62 -13.17 4.52
C LEU A 97 3.09 -14.55 5.04
N ASP A 98 2.39 -15.12 6.03
CA ASP A 98 2.71 -16.47 6.54
C ASP A 98 2.49 -17.55 5.49
N ARG A 99 1.43 -17.45 4.66
CA ARG A 99 1.17 -18.43 3.58
C ARG A 99 2.32 -18.51 2.58
N ARG A 100 2.93 -17.37 2.24
CA ARG A 100 4.09 -17.32 1.34
C ARG A 100 5.32 -18.03 1.94
N ASN A 101 5.46 -18.02 3.26
CA ASN A 101 6.62 -18.61 3.94
C ASN A 101 6.54 -20.14 4.06
N ASN A 102 5.35 -20.73 3.95
CA ASN A 102 5.17 -22.19 4.05
C ASN A 102 5.68 -22.96 2.82
N HIS A 103 5.81 -22.29 1.67
CA HIS A 103 6.33 -22.91 0.43
C HIS A 103 7.85 -22.88 0.30
N ARG A 104 8.56 -22.14 1.16
CA ARG A 104 10.04 -22.07 1.14
C ARG A 104 10.72 -23.06 2.09
N ASN A 105 9.96 -23.73 2.96
CA ASN A 105 10.48 -24.65 3.97
C ASN A 105 10.03 -26.10 3.74
N ARG A 106 9.80 -26.47 2.47
CA ARG A 106 9.58 -27.84 2.01
C ARG A 106 10.60 -28.13 0.93
#